data_AF-A0A5C4PL86-F1
#
_entry.id   AF-A0A5C4PL86-F1
#
_cell.length_a   1.000
_cell.length_b   1.000
_cell.length_c   1.000
_cell.angle_alpha   90.00
_cell.angle_beta   90.00
_cell.angle_gamma   90.00
#
_symmetry.space_group_name_H-M   'P 1'
#
loop_
_entity.id
_entity.type
_entity.pdbx_description
1 polymer ?
#
loop_
_entity_poly.entity_id
_entity_poly.type
_entity_poly.pdbx_seq_one_letter_code
_entity_poly.pdbx_strand_id
1 'polypeptide(L)'
;MSSKILGVVMCAMLFAVGAFATSSIAKEQERKVIAASVHSGVETKQNPKFDYQSDSDSESGIERVKREAALASELAILKEKNLITAEFQSTFITVVIWALGVAVSIVLILVTASFFTSFKVHERDIKRIQEDYAAKLEVFNSEVDSKLERASREIDTKHEARSQQDLDRMLAHATEIRFQFDQFRTALEEKVSEMLKSAARAEVNFDKIQEHQLRTATEISRLEINIWELKKVPGNVLIASVEGLNSAIKRNDEWSIDNFVKKIKKVLTEDFVATQRQVTAFSVDFLSKCLEELRKSRPEEATEISTMLASCVQEKKEDS
;
A
#
# COMPACT_ATOMS: atom_id res chain seq x y z
N MET A 1 -24.22 -36.28 -9.10
CA MET A 1 -23.79 -35.50 -7.91
C MET A 1 -24.82 -34.47 -7.43
N SER A 2 -26.03 -34.37 -8.02
CA SER A 2 -27.02 -33.33 -7.65
C SER A 2 -28.03 -33.75 -6.56
N SER A 3 -28.15 -35.05 -6.24
CA SER A 3 -29.15 -35.53 -5.27
C SER A 3 -28.75 -35.36 -3.79
N LYS A 4 -27.48 -35.09 -3.49
CA LYS A 4 -27.01 -34.89 -2.10
C LYS A 4 -27.12 -33.44 -1.61
N ILE A 5 -27.20 -32.46 -2.52
CA ILE A 5 -27.34 -31.04 -2.18
C ILE A 5 -28.81 -30.70 -1.86
N LEU A 6 -29.77 -31.34 -2.55
CA LEU A 6 -31.20 -31.14 -2.28
C LEU A 6 -31.64 -31.65 -0.89
N GLY A 7 -31.02 -32.75 -0.41
CA GLY A 7 -31.33 -33.30 0.93
C GLY A 7 -30.83 -32.43 2.09
N VAL A 8 -29.70 -31.73 1.93
CA VAL A 8 -29.13 -30.86 2.97
C VAL A 8 -29.89 -29.54 3.08
N VAL A 9 -30.38 -28.99 1.96
CA VAL A 9 -31.18 -27.76 1.96
C VAL A 9 -32.58 -27.98 2.57
N MET A 10 -33.16 -29.17 2.37
CA MET A 10 -34.49 -29.49 2.92
C MET A 10 -34.46 -29.75 4.45
N CYS A 11 -33.38 -30.34 4.99
CA CYS A 11 -33.18 -30.46 6.44
C CYS A 11 -32.91 -29.11 7.13
N ALA A 12 -32.24 -28.17 6.45
CA ALA A 12 -31.96 -26.84 7.01
C ALA A 12 -33.23 -25.96 7.10
N MET A 13 -34.17 -26.07 6.16
CA MET A 13 -35.46 -25.36 6.24
C MET A 13 -36.38 -25.90 7.33
N LEU A 14 -36.38 -27.22 7.59
CA LEU A 14 -37.20 -27.82 8.64
C LEU A 14 -36.73 -27.42 10.06
N PHE A 15 -35.43 -27.17 10.25
CA PHE A 15 -34.91 -26.63 11.52
C PHE A 15 -35.19 -25.13 11.70
N ALA A 16 -35.21 -24.33 10.64
CA ALA A 16 -35.49 -22.89 10.72
C ALA A 16 -36.97 -22.57 11.01
N VAL A 17 -37.91 -23.39 10.51
CA VAL A 17 -39.35 -23.20 10.78
C VAL A 17 -39.74 -23.66 12.20
N GLY A 18 -39.02 -24.64 12.78
CA GLY A 18 -39.23 -25.07 14.17
C GLY A 18 -38.77 -24.04 15.22
N ALA A 19 -37.75 -23.23 14.92
CA ALA A 19 -37.22 -22.23 15.85
C ALA A 19 -38.02 -20.92 15.89
N PHE A 20 -38.82 -20.62 14.86
CA PHE A 20 -39.68 -19.42 14.83
C PHE A 20 -41.08 -19.64 15.42
N ALA A 21 -41.54 -20.89 15.54
CA ALA A 21 -42.88 -21.20 16.06
C ALA A 21 -42.97 -21.22 17.60
N THR A 22 -41.85 -21.34 18.33
CA THR A 22 -41.84 -21.40 19.81
C THR A 22 -41.65 -20.03 20.48
N SER A 23 -41.25 -19.00 19.72
CA SER A 23 -41.09 -17.62 20.22
C SER A 23 -42.42 -16.86 20.34
N SER A 24 -43.43 -17.21 19.54
CA SER A 24 -44.71 -16.48 19.49
C SER A 24 -45.75 -16.98 20.50
N ILE A 25 -45.64 -18.21 21.00
CA ILE A 25 -46.65 -18.78 21.92
C ILE A 25 -46.34 -18.42 23.38
N ALA A 26 -45.09 -18.10 23.72
CA ALA A 26 -44.69 -17.71 25.07
C ALA A 26 -45.10 -16.28 25.48
N LYS A 27 -45.53 -15.42 24.54
CA LYS A 27 -45.98 -14.03 24.83
C LYS A 27 -47.50 -13.83 24.82
N GLU A 28 -48.29 -14.84 24.44
CA GLU A 28 -49.76 -14.75 24.39
C GLU A 28 -50.44 -15.32 25.65
N GLN A 29 -49.77 -16.16 26.44
CA GLN A 29 -50.34 -16.75 27.67
C GLN A 29 -50.27 -15.87 28.92
N GLU A 30 -49.42 -14.84 28.97
CA GLU A 30 -49.37 -13.92 30.12
C GLU A 30 -50.48 -12.83 30.10
N ARG A 31 -51.27 -12.71 29.01
CA ARG A 31 -52.33 -11.69 28.91
C ARG A 31 -53.75 -12.15 29.21
N LYS A 32 -54.00 -13.44 29.52
CA LYS A 32 -55.35 -13.95 29.82
C LYS A 32 -55.58 -14.45 31.25
N VAL A 33 -54.61 -14.25 32.15
CA VAL A 33 -54.74 -14.64 33.58
C VAL A 33 -55.35 -13.51 34.44
N ILE A 34 -55.69 -12.33 33.88
CA ILE A 34 -56.17 -11.18 34.69
C ILE A 34 -57.61 -10.72 34.35
N ALA A 35 -58.35 -11.39 33.46
CA ALA A 35 -59.73 -11.00 33.15
C ALA A 35 -60.69 -12.19 33.13
N ALA A 36 -61.42 -12.36 34.24
CA ALA A 36 -62.71 -13.04 34.41
C ALA A 36 -62.75 -14.03 35.59
N SER A 37 -62.37 -13.56 36.78
CA SER A 37 -63.31 -13.69 37.89
C SER A 37 -64.45 -12.68 37.65
N VAL A 38 -65.67 -13.02 38.07
CA VAL A 38 -66.84 -12.17 38.33
C VAL A 38 -68.12 -12.77 37.74
N HIS A 39 -69.08 -13.01 38.65
CA HIS A 39 -70.51 -13.25 38.48
C HIS A 39 -70.95 -14.71 38.22
N SER A 40 -71.49 -15.37 39.25
CA SER A 40 -72.90 -15.28 39.71
C SER A 40 -73.64 -16.48 39.10
N GLY A 41 -74.22 -17.43 39.80
CA GLY A 41 -74.94 -17.39 41.07
C GLY A 41 -76.24 -18.18 40.86
N VAL A 42 -76.59 -19.05 41.83
CA VAL A 42 -77.97 -19.22 42.36
C VAL A 42 -79.00 -19.88 41.40
N GLU A 43 -79.66 -21.02 41.65
CA GLU A 43 -80.74 -21.33 42.62
C GLU A 43 -81.23 -22.79 42.30
N THR A 44 -81.17 -23.75 43.24
CA THR A 44 -82.28 -24.48 43.94
C THR A 44 -83.50 -25.04 43.18
N LYS A 45 -84.05 -26.13 43.78
CA LYS A 45 -85.37 -26.82 43.64
C LYS A 45 -85.34 -28.08 42.76
N GLN A 46 -85.98 -29.22 43.08
CA GLN A 46 -86.90 -29.61 44.15
C GLN A 46 -87.03 -31.15 44.10
N ASN A 47 -87.11 -31.81 45.26
CA ASN A 47 -87.70 -33.15 45.43
C ASN A 47 -89.22 -33.11 45.12
N PRO A 48 -89.87 -34.27 44.90
CA PRO A 48 -90.68 -34.79 46.01
C PRO A 48 -90.60 -36.31 46.23
N LYS A 49 -90.62 -36.67 47.51
CA LYS A 49 -91.09 -37.95 48.08
C LYS A 49 -92.56 -38.20 47.72
N PHE A 50 -92.94 -39.47 47.64
CA PHE A 50 -94.30 -39.90 48.00
C PHE A 50 -94.22 -41.28 48.69
N ASP A 51 -94.39 -41.28 50.02
CA ASP A 51 -94.80 -42.44 50.79
C ASP A 51 -96.32 -42.60 50.63
N TYR A 52 -96.83 -43.84 50.54
CA TYR A 52 -98.12 -44.17 51.14
C TYR A 52 -98.16 -45.64 51.57
N GLN A 53 -98.55 -45.80 52.81
CA GLN A 53 -98.72 -46.97 53.64
C GLN A 53 -100.24 -47.19 53.81
N SER A 54 -100.71 -48.44 53.93
CA SER A 54 -101.97 -48.91 54.56
C SER A 54 -102.43 -50.18 53.82
N ASP A 55 -102.29 -51.37 54.40
CA ASP A 55 -103.15 -52.05 55.40
C ASP A 55 -104.55 -52.46 54.93
N SER A 56 -104.91 -53.66 55.41
CA SER A 56 -106.25 -54.28 55.54
C SER A 56 -106.81 -55.15 54.39
N ASP A 57 -106.75 -56.46 54.66
CA ASP A 57 -107.89 -57.37 54.81
C ASP A 57 -108.62 -57.98 53.60
N SER A 58 -108.43 -59.32 53.53
CA SER A 58 -109.48 -60.34 53.46
C SER A 58 -110.54 -60.25 52.35
N GLU A 59 -110.27 -60.92 51.22
CA GLU A 59 -111.36 -61.56 50.46
C GLU A 59 -110.89 -62.77 49.64
N SER A 60 -111.77 -63.74 49.54
CA SER A 60 -111.57 -65.16 49.25
C SER A 60 -110.99 -65.53 47.87
N GLY A 61 -109.81 -66.13 47.88
CA GLY A 61 -109.41 -67.44 47.31
C GLY A 61 -109.78 -67.94 45.90
N ILE A 62 -110.82 -67.46 45.20
CA ILE A 62 -111.27 -68.10 43.94
C ILE A 62 -111.49 -67.12 42.77
N GLU A 63 -111.56 -65.79 43.00
CA GLU A 63 -111.60 -64.80 41.91
C GLU A 63 -110.22 -64.27 41.45
N ARG A 64 -109.13 -64.50 42.21
CA ARG A 64 -107.77 -64.01 41.86
C ARG A 64 -107.18 -64.67 40.61
N VAL A 65 -107.45 -65.95 40.38
CA VAL A 65 -106.89 -66.69 39.23
C VAL A 65 -107.46 -66.20 37.89
N LYS A 66 -108.69 -65.65 37.87
CA LYS A 66 -109.33 -65.15 36.65
C LYS A 66 -108.90 -63.71 36.28
N ARG A 67 -108.60 -62.87 37.28
CA ARG A 67 -107.99 -61.53 37.05
C ARG A 67 -106.50 -61.60 36.74
N GLU A 68 -105.76 -62.52 37.35
CA GLU A 68 -104.32 -62.72 37.02
C GLU A 68 -104.14 -63.26 35.59
N ALA A 69 -105.04 -64.12 35.10
CA ALA A 69 -105.01 -64.57 33.70
C ALA A 69 -105.39 -63.45 32.70
N ALA A 70 -106.32 -62.55 33.05
CA ALA A 70 -106.69 -61.40 32.22
C ALA A 70 -105.61 -60.30 32.21
N LEU A 71 -104.94 -60.06 33.35
CA LEU A 71 -103.79 -59.15 33.42
C LEU A 71 -102.56 -59.72 32.72
N ALA A 72 -102.35 -61.05 32.76
CA ALA A 72 -101.28 -61.71 32.02
C ALA A 72 -101.49 -61.65 30.49
N SER A 73 -102.73 -61.77 30.01
CA SER A 73 -103.04 -61.63 28.59
C SER A 73 -102.93 -60.18 28.10
N GLU A 74 -103.31 -59.19 28.93
CA GLU A 74 -103.12 -57.78 28.62
C GLU A 74 -101.63 -57.37 28.65
N LEU A 75 -100.85 -57.91 29.60
CA LEU A 75 -99.38 -57.76 29.65
C LEU A 75 -98.68 -58.42 28.46
N ALA A 76 -99.17 -59.56 27.98
CA ALA A 76 -98.64 -60.21 26.78
C ALA A 76 -98.89 -59.37 25.53
N ILE A 77 -100.11 -58.83 25.37
CA ILE A 77 -100.47 -57.94 24.25
C ILE A 77 -99.67 -56.63 24.30
N LEU A 78 -99.46 -56.06 25.49
CA LEU A 78 -98.64 -54.86 25.66
C LEU A 78 -97.16 -55.11 25.33
N LYS A 79 -96.61 -56.28 25.70
CA LYS A 79 -95.24 -56.67 25.32
C LYS A 79 -95.09 -56.86 23.82
N GLU A 80 -96.07 -57.47 23.17
CA GLU A 80 -96.05 -57.67 21.71
C GLU A 80 -96.11 -56.32 20.96
N LYS A 81 -96.98 -55.39 21.39
CA LYS A 81 -97.00 -54.02 20.84
C LYS A 81 -95.70 -53.27 21.07
N ASN A 82 -95.08 -53.44 22.23
CA ASN A 82 -93.81 -52.77 22.54
C ASN A 82 -92.66 -53.33 21.68
N LEU A 83 -92.62 -54.64 21.44
CA LEU A 83 -91.63 -55.28 20.57
C LEU A 83 -91.78 -54.83 19.12
N ILE A 84 -93.02 -54.79 18.60
CA ILE A 84 -93.30 -54.28 17.25
C ILE A 84 -92.86 -52.81 17.14
N THR A 85 -93.14 -51.99 18.15
CA THR A 85 -92.72 -50.57 18.16
C THR A 85 -91.20 -50.44 18.18
N ALA A 86 -90.50 -51.27 18.96
CA ALA A 86 -89.04 -51.27 19.02
C ALA A 86 -88.40 -51.71 17.68
N GLU A 87 -88.96 -52.70 16.99
CA GLU A 87 -88.49 -53.11 15.66
C GLU A 87 -88.71 -52.03 14.60
N PHE A 88 -89.86 -51.34 14.62
CA PHE A 88 -90.10 -50.19 13.74
C PHE A 88 -89.14 -49.04 14.01
N GLN A 89 -88.90 -48.72 15.29
CA GLN A 89 -87.94 -47.68 15.66
C GLN A 89 -86.51 -48.04 15.23
N SER A 90 -86.09 -49.28 15.41
CA SER A 90 -84.76 -49.76 15.00
C SER A 90 -84.56 -49.69 13.47
N THR A 91 -85.58 -50.10 12.71
CA THR A 91 -85.55 -50.05 11.24
C THR A 91 -85.54 -48.60 10.74
N PHE A 92 -86.33 -47.72 11.35
CA PHE A 92 -86.35 -46.30 11.01
C PHE A 92 -85.00 -45.62 11.31
N ILE A 93 -84.41 -45.88 12.49
CA ILE A 93 -83.10 -45.37 12.86
C ILE A 93 -82.03 -45.84 11.85
N THR A 94 -82.08 -47.09 11.43
CA THR A 94 -81.12 -47.65 10.47
C THR A 94 -81.21 -46.95 9.10
N VAL A 95 -82.43 -46.76 8.57
CA VAL A 95 -82.64 -46.06 7.30
C VAL A 95 -82.20 -44.60 7.39
N VAL A 96 -82.48 -43.93 8.51
CA VAL A 96 -82.05 -42.55 8.74
C VAL A 96 -80.53 -42.45 8.81
N ILE A 97 -79.85 -43.37 9.51
CA ILE A 97 -78.38 -43.41 9.58
C ILE A 97 -77.78 -43.60 8.18
N TRP A 98 -78.32 -44.52 7.38
CA TRP A 98 -77.85 -44.72 6.01
C TRP A 98 -78.08 -43.50 5.12
N ALA A 99 -79.27 -42.87 5.19
CA ALA A 99 -79.57 -41.66 4.42
C ALA A 99 -78.68 -40.49 4.83
N LEU A 100 -78.44 -40.30 6.13
CA LEU A 100 -77.56 -39.27 6.67
C LEU A 100 -76.10 -39.54 6.28
N GLY A 101 -75.68 -40.81 6.26
CA GLY A 101 -74.37 -41.23 5.77
C GLY A 101 -74.15 -40.88 4.30
N VAL A 102 -75.14 -41.14 3.44
CA VAL A 102 -75.07 -40.76 2.01
C VAL A 102 -75.04 -39.24 1.85
N ALA A 103 -75.86 -38.50 2.59
CA ALA A 103 -75.85 -37.03 2.54
C ALA A 103 -74.50 -36.45 2.96
N VAL A 104 -73.92 -36.92 4.07
CA VAL A 104 -72.60 -36.49 4.55
C VAL A 104 -71.51 -36.87 3.53
N SER A 105 -71.59 -38.05 2.92
CA SER A 105 -70.65 -38.49 1.88
C SER A 105 -70.68 -37.56 0.66
N ILE A 106 -71.88 -37.19 0.17
CA ILE A 106 -72.03 -36.25 -0.94
C ILE A 106 -71.46 -34.88 -0.60
N VAL A 107 -71.71 -34.36 0.60
CA VAL A 107 -71.13 -33.08 1.06
C VAL A 107 -69.61 -33.16 1.10
N LEU A 108 -69.02 -34.26 1.58
CA LEU A 108 -67.58 -34.44 1.64
C LEU A 108 -66.95 -34.51 0.24
N ILE A 109 -67.62 -35.15 -0.73
CA ILE A 109 -67.22 -35.16 -2.14
C ILE A 109 -67.30 -33.75 -2.74
N LEU A 110 -68.37 -32.99 -2.45
CA LEU A 110 -68.52 -31.62 -2.94
C LEU A 110 -67.44 -30.68 -2.37
N VAL A 111 -67.11 -30.81 -1.08
CA VAL A 111 -66.05 -30.02 -0.44
C VAL A 111 -64.69 -30.37 -1.05
N THR A 112 -64.36 -31.65 -1.20
CA THR A 112 -63.08 -32.06 -1.81
C THR A 112 -62.97 -31.64 -3.28
N ALA A 113 -64.06 -31.72 -4.06
CA ALA A 113 -64.10 -31.21 -5.43
C ALA A 113 -63.96 -29.69 -5.50
N SER A 114 -64.59 -28.95 -4.57
CA SER A 114 -64.45 -27.49 -4.45
C SER A 114 -63.02 -27.07 -4.11
N PHE A 115 -62.38 -27.77 -3.17
CA PHE A 115 -60.96 -27.57 -2.87
C PHE A 115 -60.07 -27.88 -4.08
N PHE A 116 -60.28 -29.01 -4.75
CA PHE A 116 -59.47 -29.42 -5.90
C PHE A 116 -59.57 -28.45 -7.09
N THR A 117 -60.79 -27.94 -7.36
CA THR A 117 -60.99 -26.93 -8.41
C THR A 117 -60.33 -25.60 -8.06
N SER A 118 -60.39 -25.17 -6.79
CA SER A 118 -59.69 -23.97 -6.31
C SER A 118 -58.17 -24.09 -6.45
N PHE A 119 -57.58 -25.22 -6.05
CA PHE A 119 -56.14 -25.47 -6.21
C PHE A 119 -55.70 -25.41 -7.67
N LYS A 120 -56.47 -25.99 -8.59
CA LYS A 120 -56.13 -25.99 -10.03
C LYS A 120 -56.17 -24.59 -10.65
N VAL A 121 -57.07 -23.71 -10.19
CA VAL A 121 -57.09 -22.31 -10.62
C VAL A 121 -55.89 -21.56 -10.04
N HIS A 122 -55.57 -21.76 -8.76
CA HIS A 122 -54.43 -21.11 -8.12
C HIS A 122 -53.09 -21.52 -8.76
N GLU A 123 -52.90 -22.80 -9.11
CA GLU A 123 -51.72 -23.25 -9.84
C GLU A 123 -51.58 -22.60 -11.22
N ARG A 124 -52.70 -22.38 -11.93
CA ARG A 124 -52.68 -21.70 -13.23
C ARG A 124 -52.31 -20.22 -13.06
N ASP A 125 -52.85 -19.56 -12.05
CA ASP A 125 -52.54 -18.16 -11.79
C ASP A 125 -51.10 -17.97 -11.32
N ILE A 126 -50.57 -18.87 -10.48
CA ILE A 126 -49.14 -18.86 -10.11
C ILE A 126 -48.25 -19.01 -11.34
N LYS A 127 -48.56 -19.93 -12.26
CA LYS A 127 -47.78 -20.12 -13.48
C LYS A 127 -47.79 -18.86 -14.37
N ARG A 128 -48.95 -18.24 -14.56
CA ARG A 128 -49.07 -16.98 -15.32
C ARG A 128 -48.25 -15.86 -14.68
N ILE A 129 -48.33 -15.71 -13.37
CA ILE A 129 -47.56 -14.71 -12.63
C ILE A 129 -46.06 -14.98 -12.76
N GLN A 130 -45.63 -16.24 -12.70
CA GLN A 130 -44.23 -16.62 -12.90
C GLN A 130 -43.74 -16.31 -14.32
N GLU A 131 -44.56 -16.59 -15.34
CA GLU A 131 -44.27 -16.25 -16.75
C GLU A 131 -44.16 -14.73 -16.94
N ASP A 132 -45.09 -13.95 -16.37
CA ASP A 132 -45.06 -12.47 -16.43
C ASP A 132 -43.83 -11.89 -15.72
N TYR A 133 -43.44 -12.44 -14.56
CA TYR A 133 -42.23 -12.02 -13.86
C TYR A 133 -40.96 -12.43 -14.61
N ALA A 134 -40.93 -13.62 -15.23
CA ALA A 134 -39.82 -14.04 -16.05
C ALA A 134 -39.63 -13.12 -17.26
N ALA A 135 -40.72 -12.75 -17.94
CA ALA A 135 -40.69 -11.81 -19.05
C ALA A 135 -40.23 -10.41 -18.60
N LYS A 136 -40.71 -9.91 -17.44
CA LYS A 136 -40.24 -8.63 -16.89
C LYS A 136 -38.76 -8.66 -16.50
N LEU A 137 -38.29 -9.76 -15.93
CA LEU A 137 -36.87 -9.96 -15.60
C LEU A 137 -36.00 -9.96 -16.85
N GLU A 138 -36.45 -10.61 -17.93
CA GLU A 138 -35.74 -10.62 -19.21
C GLU A 138 -35.63 -9.21 -19.81
N VAL A 139 -36.73 -8.45 -19.86
CA VAL A 139 -36.72 -7.07 -20.34
C VAL A 139 -35.83 -6.19 -19.46
N PHE A 140 -35.94 -6.30 -18.13
CA PHE A 140 -35.11 -5.53 -17.21
C PHE A 140 -33.61 -5.86 -17.36
N ASN A 141 -33.26 -7.14 -17.48
CA ASN A 141 -31.87 -7.56 -17.71
C ASN A 141 -31.34 -6.99 -19.03
N SER A 142 -32.13 -7.05 -20.11
CA SER A 142 -31.72 -6.46 -21.41
C SER A 142 -31.54 -4.94 -21.34
N GLU A 143 -32.37 -4.23 -20.57
CA GLU A 143 -32.24 -2.79 -20.37
C GLU A 143 -30.98 -2.46 -19.55
N VAL A 144 -30.72 -3.21 -18.47
CA VAL A 144 -29.53 -3.07 -17.64
C VAL A 144 -28.27 -3.35 -18.46
N ASP A 145 -28.23 -4.44 -19.23
CA ASP A 145 -27.09 -4.78 -20.09
C ASP A 145 -26.83 -3.69 -21.13
N SER A 146 -27.89 -3.17 -21.77
CA SER A 146 -27.75 -2.08 -22.75
C SER A 146 -27.22 -0.77 -22.13
N LYS A 147 -27.64 -0.44 -20.89
CA LYS A 147 -27.15 0.73 -20.16
C LYS A 147 -25.71 0.52 -19.70
N LEU A 148 -25.37 -0.69 -19.27
CA LEU A 148 -24.02 -1.06 -18.87
C LEU A 148 -23.05 -0.98 -20.06
N GLU A 149 -23.42 -1.51 -21.23
CA GLU A 149 -22.62 -1.40 -22.44
C GLU A 149 -22.41 0.06 -22.88
N ARG A 150 -23.46 0.89 -22.83
CA ARG A 150 -23.35 2.31 -23.15
C ARG A 150 -22.44 3.04 -22.16
N ALA A 151 -22.61 2.79 -20.86
CA ALA A 151 -21.77 3.37 -19.83
C ALA A 151 -20.30 2.93 -19.99
N SER A 152 -20.06 1.65 -20.30
CA SER A 152 -18.71 1.14 -20.57
C SER A 152 -18.07 1.86 -21.75
N ARG A 153 -18.77 1.98 -22.89
CA ARG A 153 -18.25 2.70 -24.06
C ARG A 153 -17.99 4.18 -23.77
N GLU A 154 -18.83 4.83 -22.98
CA GLU A 154 -18.62 6.22 -22.56
C GLU A 154 -17.41 6.37 -21.63
N ILE A 155 -17.19 5.41 -20.73
CA ILE A 155 -16.01 5.38 -19.86
C ILE A 155 -14.75 5.16 -20.70
N ASP A 156 -14.75 4.20 -21.62
CA ASP A 156 -13.59 3.89 -22.47
C ASP A 156 -13.19 5.09 -23.33
N THR A 157 -14.17 5.75 -23.97
CA THR A 157 -13.91 6.95 -24.79
C THR A 157 -13.43 8.14 -23.97
N LYS A 158 -13.98 8.37 -22.76
CA LYS A 158 -13.48 9.41 -21.85
C LYS A 158 -12.07 9.10 -21.33
N HIS A 159 -11.78 7.82 -21.07
CA HIS A 159 -10.47 7.39 -20.62
C HIS A 159 -9.43 7.56 -21.73
N GLU A 160 -9.76 7.19 -22.97
CA GLU A 160 -8.89 7.39 -24.13
C GLU A 160 -8.60 8.88 -24.37
N ALA A 161 -9.63 9.74 -24.33
CA ALA A 161 -9.46 11.19 -24.48
C ALA A 161 -8.58 11.81 -23.38
N ARG A 162 -8.76 11.38 -22.12
CA ARG A 162 -7.91 11.83 -21.00
C ARG A 162 -6.47 11.32 -21.16
N SER A 163 -6.29 10.07 -21.56
CA SER A 163 -4.97 9.49 -21.79
C SER A 163 -4.21 10.22 -22.90
N GLN A 164 -4.89 10.57 -24.00
CA GLN A 164 -4.29 11.37 -25.07
C GLN A 164 -3.89 12.76 -24.59
N GLN A 165 -4.76 13.43 -23.83
CA GLN A 165 -4.47 14.74 -23.26
C GLN A 165 -3.26 14.72 -22.31
N ASP A 166 -3.14 13.69 -21.48
CA ASP A 166 -2.02 13.57 -20.54
C ASP A 166 -0.71 13.24 -21.28
N LEU A 167 -0.76 12.42 -22.34
CA LEU A 167 0.39 12.21 -23.23
C LEU A 167 0.86 13.51 -23.88
N ASP A 168 -0.06 14.32 -24.41
CA ASP A 168 0.27 15.61 -25.01
C ASP A 168 0.90 16.57 -24.01
N ARG A 169 0.39 16.63 -22.77
CA ARG A 169 0.99 17.41 -21.68
C ARG A 169 2.40 16.92 -21.33
N MET A 170 2.59 15.61 -21.23
CA MET A 170 3.92 15.03 -20.95
C MET A 170 4.90 15.33 -22.08
N LEU A 171 4.47 15.26 -23.34
CA LEU A 171 5.29 15.63 -24.49
C LEU A 171 5.66 17.11 -24.48
N ALA A 172 4.71 18.01 -24.18
CA ALA A 172 4.98 19.43 -24.05
C ALA A 172 6.00 19.71 -22.93
N HIS A 173 5.83 19.09 -21.76
CA HIS A 173 6.77 19.19 -20.65
C HIS A 173 8.16 18.65 -21.03
N ALA A 174 8.23 17.52 -21.74
CA ALA A 174 9.49 16.96 -22.21
C ALA A 174 10.21 17.89 -23.19
N THR A 175 9.48 18.57 -24.08
CA THR A 175 10.07 19.55 -24.99
C THR A 175 10.58 20.80 -24.27
N GLU A 176 9.86 21.28 -23.26
CA GLU A 176 10.29 22.41 -22.44
C GLU A 176 11.56 22.09 -21.64
N ILE A 177 11.59 20.91 -21.00
CA ILE A 177 12.79 20.44 -20.28
C ILE A 177 13.99 20.34 -21.23
N ARG A 178 13.79 19.81 -22.45
CA ARG A 178 14.85 19.73 -23.45
C ARG A 178 15.36 21.11 -23.85
N PHE A 179 14.46 22.07 -24.05
CA PHE A 179 14.83 23.43 -24.38
C PHE A 179 15.62 24.12 -23.25
N GLN A 180 15.19 23.96 -22.00
CA GLN A 180 15.93 24.46 -20.83
C GLN A 180 17.31 23.82 -20.70
N PHE A 181 17.42 22.51 -20.97
CA PHE A 181 18.70 21.82 -20.97
C PHE A 181 19.63 22.32 -22.08
N ASP A 182 19.11 22.56 -23.28
CA ASP A 182 19.90 23.11 -24.39
C ASP A 182 20.37 24.54 -24.08
N GLN A 183 19.53 25.38 -23.47
CA GLN A 183 19.94 26.70 -22.98
C GLN A 183 21.05 26.60 -21.93
N PHE A 184 20.87 25.73 -20.93
CA PHE A 184 21.87 25.51 -19.90
C PHE A 184 23.20 25.02 -20.50
N ARG A 185 23.16 24.08 -21.45
CA ARG A 185 24.34 23.59 -22.17
C ARG A 185 25.07 24.72 -22.87
N THR A 186 24.35 25.57 -23.63
CA THR A 186 24.97 26.69 -24.34
C THR A 186 25.59 27.73 -23.40
N ALA A 187 24.90 28.06 -22.30
CA ALA A 187 25.43 28.98 -21.28
C ALA A 187 26.67 28.40 -20.57
N LEU A 188 26.68 27.09 -20.31
CA LEU A 188 27.83 26.40 -19.72
C LEU A 188 29.02 26.39 -20.69
N GLU A 189 28.79 26.11 -21.97
CA GLU A 189 29.83 26.15 -23.02
C GLU A 189 30.45 27.55 -23.13
N GLU A 190 29.63 28.60 -23.09
CA GLU A 190 30.10 29.99 -23.09
C GLU A 190 30.97 30.27 -21.86
N LYS A 191 30.50 29.92 -20.66
CA LYS A 191 31.23 30.13 -19.40
C LYS A 191 32.53 29.36 -19.32
N VAL A 192 32.56 28.11 -19.79
CA VAL A 192 33.80 27.32 -19.88
C VAL A 192 34.77 27.96 -20.86
N SER A 193 34.29 28.45 -22.01
CA SER A 193 35.16 29.14 -22.97
C SER A 193 35.74 30.46 -22.42
N GLU A 194 34.96 31.20 -21.63
CA GLU A 194 35.40 32.42 -20.95
C GLU A 194 36.46 32.10 -19.88
N MET A 195 36.25 31.03 -19.11
CA MET A 195 37.19 30.56 -18.09
C MET A 195 38.50 30.05 -18.70
N LEU A 196 38.47 29.36 -19.82
CA LEU A 196 39.67 28.94 -20.53
C LEU A 196 40.47 30.14 -21.05
N LYS A 197 39.78 31.16 -21.60
CA LYS A 197 40.43 32.41 -22.04
C LYS A 197 41.03 33.18 -20.87
N SER A 198 40.37 33.23 -19.71
CA SER A 198 40.91 33.90 -18.52
C SER A 198 42.08 33.15 -17.91
N ALA A 199 42.04 31.81 -17.88
CA ALA A 199 43.14 30.95 -17.46
C ALA A 199 44.39 31.14 -18.33
N ALA A 200 44.23 31.14 -19.66
CA ALA A 200 45.34 31.39 -20.59
C ALA A 200 45.96 32.79 -20.39
N ARG A 201 45.15 33.83 -20.10
CA ARG A 201 45.67 35.16 -19.77
C ARG A 201 46.41 35.18 -18.43
N ALA A 202 45.94 34.41 -17.44
CA ALA A 202 46.58 34.31 -16.14
C ALA A 202 47.95 33.61 -16.24
N GLU A 203 48.06 32.57 -17.05
CA GLU A 203 49.32 31.86 -17.34
C GLU A 203 50.37 32.81 -17.95
N VAL A 204 50.00 33.56 -18.99
CA VAL A 204 50.89 34.56 -19.60
C VAL A 204 51.31 35.66 -18.60
N ASN A 205 50.43 36.05 -17.69
CA ASN A 205 50.78 37.03 -16.65
C ASN A 205 51.72 36.41 -15.59
N PHE A 206 51.55 35.13 -15.27
CA PHE A 206 52.42 34.42 -14.34
C PHE A 206 53.84 34.30 -14.90
N ASP A 207 53.98 33.96 -16.19
CA ASP A 207 55.29 33.91 -16.86
C ASP A 207 56.00 35.27 -16.81
N LYS A 208 55.29 36.36 -17.05
CA LYS A 208 55.83 37.72 -16.92
C LYS A 208 56.26 38.06 -15.50
N ILE A 209 55.47 37.67 -14.50
CA ILE A 209 55.82 37.89 -13.09
C ILE A 209 57.07 37.08 -12.72
N GLN A 210 57.17 35.84 -13.19
CA GLN A 210 58.35 35.00 -12.99
C GLN A 210 59.60 35.61 -13.64
N GLU A 211 59.47 36.14 -14.87
CA GLU A 211 60.55 36.86 -15.54
C GLU A 211 60.99 38.11 -14.76
N HIS A 212 60.03 38.92 -14.29
CA HIS A 212 60.30 40.09 -13.46
C HIS A 212 60.95 39.73 -12.12
N GLN A 213 60.54 38.63 -11.49
CA GLN A 213 61.13 38.14 -10.26
C GLN A 213 62.59 37.73 -10.48
N LEU A 214 62.89 36.97 -11.53
CA LEU A 214 64.27 36.57 -11.86
C LEU A 214 65.14 37.79 -12.18
N ARG A 215 64.61 38.78 -12.92
CA ARG A 215 65.31 40.03 -13.19
C ARG A 215 65.63 40.78 -11.90
N THR A 216 64.64 40.95 -11.03
CA THR A 216 64.81 41.67 -9.76
C THR A 216 65.82 40.94 -8.86
N ALA A 217 65.79 39.61 -8.81
CA ALA A 217 66.78 38.80 -8.10
C ALA A 217 68.20 39.05 -8.63
N THR A 218 68.41 39.08 -9.95
CA THR A 218 69.74 39.42 -10.52
C THR A 218 70.20 40.84 -10.17
N GLU A 219 69.29 41.82 -10.13
CA GLU A 219 69.62 43.20 -9.78
C GLU A 219 69.95 43.34 -8.28
N ILE A 220 69.20 42.66 -7.40
CA ILE A 220 69.46 42.60 -5.96
C ILE A 220 70.84 41.99 -5.70
N SER A 221 71.16 40.84 -6.30
CA SER A 221 72.46 40.20 -6.11
C SER A 221 73.62 41.10 -6.53
N ARG A 222 73.46 41.94 -7.57
CA ARG A 222 74.49 42.94 -7.95
C ARG A 222 74.68 44.01 -6.87
N LEU A 223 73.59 44.50 -6.30
CA LEU A 223 73.66 45.49 -5.22
C LEU A 223 74.31 44.87 -3.97
N GLU A 224 73.97 43.63 -3.63
CA GLU A 224 74.56 42.90 -2.51
C GLU A 224 76.06 42.70 -2.70
N ILE A 225 76.51 42.28 -3.89
CA ILE A 225 77.92 42.17 -4.25
C ILE A 225 78.66 43.48 -3.97
N ASN A 226 78.13 44.62 -4.45
CA ASN A 226 78.72 45.94 -4.23
C ASN A 226 78.80 46.31 -2.73
N ILE A 227 77.75 46.01 -1.97
CA ILE A 227 77.70 46.26 -0.52
C ILE A 227 78.74 45.41 0.22
N TRP A 228 78.85 44.13 -0.12
CA TRP A 228 79.77 43.20 0.55
C TRP A 228 81.23 43.46 0.18
N GLU A 229 81.50 43.92 -1.04
CA GLU A 229 82.81 44.43 -1.44
C GLU A 229 83.23 45.65 -0.64
N LEU A 230 82.32 46.62 -0.48
CA LEU A 230 82.59 47.80 0.33
C LEU A 230 82.92 47.43 1.79
N LYS A 231 82.25 46.40 2.31
CA LYS A 231 82.50 45.84 3.65
C LYS A 231 83.70 44.91 3.73
N LYS A 232 84.32 44.55 2.60
CA LYS A 232 85.47 43.62 2.49
C LYS A 232 85.18 42.24 3.08
N VAL A 233 83.99 41.68 2.84
CA VAL A 233 83.58 40.35 3.29
C VAL A 233 83.50 39.38 2.09
N PRO A 234 84.61 38.76 1.66
CA PRO A 234 84.66 38.03 0.39
C PRO A 234 83.77 36.79 0.34
N GLY A 235 83.52 36.14 1.48
CA GLY A 235 82.57 35.02 1.55
C GLY A 235 81.15 35.42 1.15
N ASN A 236 80.70 36.60 1.57
CA ASN A 236 79.36 37.10 1.22
C ASN A 236 79.32 37.61 -0.22
N VAL A 237 80.42 38.17 -0.74
CA VAL A 237 80.53 38.51 -2.17
C VAL A 237 80.41 37.26 -3.03
N LEU A 238 81.07 36.17 -2.64
CA LEU A 238 81.00 34.90 -3.35
C LEU A 238 79.58 34.34 -3.35
N ILE A 239 78.91 34.27 -2.19
CA ILE A 239 77.53 33.78 -2.08
C ILE A 239 76.58 34.61 -2.96
N ALA A 240 76.60 35.94 -2.83
CA ALA A 240 75.75 36.82 -3.64
C ALA A 240 76.05 36.69 -5.15
N SER A 241 77.31 36.47 -5.53
CA SER A 241 77.68 36.22 -6.93
C SER A 241 77.13 34.91 -7.46
N VAL A 242 77.08 33.86 -6.64
CA VAL A 242 76.49 32.56 -7.00
C VAL A 242 74.98 32.63 -7.10
N GLU A 243 74.31 33.35 -6.18
CA GLU A 243 72.86 33.59 -6.25
C GLU A 243 72.47 34.39 -7.51
N GLY A 244 73.26 35.42 -7.82
CA GLY A 244 73.13 36.19 -9.05
C GLY A 244 73.34 35.35 -10.30
N LEU A 245 74.37 34.49 -10.31
CA LEU A 245 74.65 33.56 -11.40
C LEU A 245 73.49 32.58 -11.62
N ASN A 246 72.97 31.96 -10.55
CA ASN A 246 71.84 31.03 -10.65
C ASN A 246 70.59 31.72 -11.23
N SER A 247 70.32 32.95 -10.79
CA SER A 247 69.21 33.75 -11.32
C SER A 247 69.41 34.12 -12.79
N ALA A 248 70.65 34.42 -13.20
CA ALA A 248 71.01 34.74 -14.58
C ALA A 248 70.91 33.51 -15.51
N ILE A 249 71.35 32.32 -15.05
CA ILE A 249 71.21 31.05 -15.78
C ILE A 249 69.72 30.75 -16.01
N LYS A 250 68.88 30.89 -14.98
CA LYS A 250 67.42 30.67 -15.11
C LYS A 250 66.74 31.63 -16.09
N ARG A 251 67.26 32.86 -16.22
CA ARG A 251 66.76 33.86 -17.20
C ARG A 251 67.41 33.73 -18.58
N ASN A 252 68.41 32.86 -18.73
CA ASN A 252 69.27 32.77 -19.92
C ASN A 252 69.87 34.13 -20.35
N ASP A 253 70.31 34.94 -19.37
CA ASP A 253 70.92 36.26 -19.63
C ASP A 253 72.45 36.12 -19.72
N GLU A 254 72.96 35.89 -20.93
CA GLU A 254 74.38 35.63 -21.21
C GLU A 254 75.30 36.70 -20.63
N TRP A 255 74.97 37.98 -20.82
CA TRP A 255 75.80 39.09 -20.32
C TRP A 255 75.89 39.09 -18.79
N SER A 256 74.79 38.76 -18.11
CA SER A 256 74.79 38.62 -16.66
C SER A 256 75.60 37.42 -16.19
N ILE A 257 75.48 36.28 -16.90
CA ILE A 257 76.25 35.05 -16.62
C ILE A 257 77.75 35.36 -16.71
N ASP A 258 78.20 35.98 -17.80
CA ASP A 258 79.59 36.40 -18.01
C ASP A 258 80.11 37.25 -16.85
N ASN A 259 79.33 38.25 -16.44
CA ASN A 259 79.72 39.16 -15.37
C ASN A 259 79.82 38.46 -14.01
N PHE A 260 78.86 37.59 -13.67
CA PHE A 260 78.91 36.85 -12.40
C PHE A 260 80.03 35.81 -12.40
N VAL A 261 80.26 35.10 -13.52
CA VAL A 261 81.38 34.16 -13.67
C VAL A 261 82.72 34.88 -13.50
N LYS A 262 82.91 36.01 -14.20
CA LYS A 262 84.10 36.85 -14.04
C LYS A 262 84.27 37.31 -12.60
N LYS A 263 83.17 37.66 -11.93
CA LYS A 263 83.20 38.10 -10.54
C LYS A 263 83.59 36.98 -9.58
N ILE A 264 83.03 35.79 -9.74
CA ILE A 264 83.34 34.60 -8.94
C ILE A 264 84.83 34.25 -9.08
N LYS A 265 85.35 34.19 -10.32
CA LYS A 265 86.78 33.93 -10.58
C LYS A 265 87.68 34.95 -9.90
N LYS A 266 87.31 36.24 -10.00
CA LYS A 266 88.03 37.35 -9.36
C LYS A 266 88.10 37.17 -7.84
N VAL A 267 86.96 36.94 -7.19
CA VAL A 267 86.89 36.77 -5.72
C VAL A 267 87.66 35.53 -5.27
N LEU A 268 87.55 34.40 -5.97
CA LEU A 268 88.30 33.19 -5.64
C LEU A 268 89.81 33.42 -5.75
N THR A 269 90.28 34.09 -6.79
CA THR A 269 91.71 34.32 -7.02
C THR A 269 92.29 35.36 -6.05
N GLU A 270 91.63 36.53 -5.93
CA GLU A 270 92.15 37.66 -5.16
C GLU A 270 91.98 37.45 -3.64
N ASP A 271 90.84 36.93 -3.18
CA ASP A 271 90.53 36.90 -1.75
C ASP A 271 90.74 35.54 -1.08
N PHE A 272 90.62 34.44 -1.82
CA PHE A 272 90.75 33.09 -1.27
C PHE A 272 92.11 32.46 -1.57
N VAL A 273 92.52 32.41 -2.84
CA VAL A 273 93.83 31.84 -3.23
C VAL A 273 94.99 32.72 -2.75
N ALA A 274 94.99 34.02 -3.09
CA ALA A 274 96.11 34.89 -2.72
C ALA A 274 96.24 35.13 -1.20
N THR A 275 95.15 35.00 -0.44
CA THR A 275 95.15 35.19 1.02
C THR A 275 95.16 33.85 1.79
N GLN A 276 95.18 32.70 1.10
CA GLN A 276 95.08 31.36 1.71
C GLN A 276 93.89 31.22 2.69
N ARG A 277 92.74 31.80 2.32
CA ARG A 277 91.51 31.68 3.12
C ARG A 277 90.73 30.45 2.70
N GLN A 278 90.17 29.76 3.68
CA GLN A 278 89.32 28.60 3.42
C GLN A 278 87.90 29.03 3.05
N VAL A 279 87.34 28.37 2.04
CA VAL A 279 85.92 28.51 1.68
C VAL A 279 85.09 27.65 2.63
N THR A 280 83.97 28.17 3.12
CA THR A 280 83.08 27.42 4.00
C THR A 280 82.42 26.25 3.26
N ALA A 281 82.17 25.14 3.95
CA ALA A 281 81.54 23.96 3.36
C ALA A 281 80.17 24.27 2.72
N PHE A 282 79.41 25.19 3.31
CA PHE A 282 78.15 25.69 2.75
C PHE A 282 78.35 26.33 1.38
N SER A 283 79.31 27.25 1.24
CA SER A 283 79.59 27.91 -0.05
C SER A 283 80.11 26.93 -1.09
N VAL A 284 80.86 25.90 -0.70
CA VAL A 284 81.31 24.83 -1.61
C VAL A 284 80.13 24.04 -2.15
N ASP A 285 79.22 23.57 -1.29
CA ASP A 285 78.01 22.83 -1.72
C ASP A 285 77.12 23.69 -2.61
N PHE A 286 76.88 24.94 -2.20
CA PHE A 286 76.04 25.87 -2.94
C PHE A 286 76.62 26.22 -4.32
N LEU A 287 77.91 26.50 -4.39
CA LEU A 287 78.61 26.77 -5.65
C LEU A 287 78.63 25.52 -6.54
N SER A 288 78.89 24.33 -5.98
CA SER A 288 78.90 23.08 -6.75
C SER A 288 77.56 22.81 -7.44
N LYS A 289 76.44 23.01 -6.72
CA LYS A 289 75.08 22.90 -7.32
C LYS A 289 74.86 23.88 -8.46
N CYS A 290 75.31 25.13 -8.29
CA CYS A 290 75.21 26.14 -9.34
C CYS A 290 76.11 25.82 -10.54
N LEU A 291 77.30 25.26 -10.32
CA LEU A 291 78.22 24.86 -11.38
C LEU A 291 77.70 23.67 -12.20
N GLU A 292 76.92 22.75 -11.63
CA GLU A 292 76.25 21.71 -12.41
C GLU A 292 75.21 22.28 -13.38
N GLU A 293 74.48 23.32 -12.97
CA GLU A 293 73.57 24.03 -13.89
C GLU A 293 74.34 24.83 -14.95
N LEU A 294 75.42 25.52 -14.55
CA LEU A 294 76.29 26.24 -15.49
C LEU A 294 76.94 25.30 -16.50
N ARG A 295 77.32 24.08 -16.08
CA ARG A 295 77.99 23.10 -16.96
C ARG A 295 77.14 22.73 -18.17
N LYS A 296 75.80 22.83 -18.07
CA LYS A 296 74.88 22.56 -19.19
C LYS A 296 75.01 23.60 -20.31
N SER A 297 75.31 24.85 -19.99
CA SER A 297 75.46 25.94 -20.97
C SER A 297 76.90 26.31 -21.27
N ARG A 298 77.80 26.23 -20.28
CA ARG A 298 79.21 26.66 -20.34
C ARG A 298 80.14 25.72 -19.57
N PRO A 299 80.47 24.54 -20.13
CA PRO A 299 81.24 23.51 -19.43
C PRO A 299 82.66 23.96 -19.06
N GLU A 300 83.33 24.73 -19.93
CA GLU A 300 84.70 25.18 -19.71
C GLU A 300 84.81 26.10 -18.47
N GLU A 301 83.96 27.13 -18.40
CA GLU A 301 83.90 28.03 -17.25
C GLU A 301 83.55 27.29 -15.95
N ALA A 302 82.62 26.34 -16.02
CA ALA A 302 82.25 25.54 -14.86
C ALA A 302 83.42 24.68 -14.36
N THR A 303 84.19 24.06 -15.27
CA THR A 303 85.39 23.28 -14.90
C THR A 303 86.48 24.15 -14.30
N GLU A 304 86.70 25.35 -14.84
CA GLU A 304 87.71 26.29 -14.33
C GLU A 304 87.37 26.79 -12.92
N ILE A 305 86.12 27.16 -12.67
CA ILE A 305 85.70 27.55 -11.31
C ILE A 305 85.79 26.34 -10.35
N SER A 306 85.48 25.14 -10.82
CA SER A 306 85.58 23.92 -10.00
C SER A 306 87.04 23.63 -9.59
N THR A 307 88.00 23.81 -10.48
CA THR A 307 89.43 23.61 -10.16
C THR A 307 89.95 24.68 -9.19
N MET A 308 89.55 25.94 -9.37
CA MET A 308 89.85 27.01 -8.42
C MET A 308 89.27 26.69 -7.04
N LEU A 309 88.02 26.24 -6.97
CA LEU A 309 87.37 25.87 -5.72
C LEU A 309 88.10 24.72 -5.01
N ALA A 310 88.53 23.70 -5.75
CA ALA A 310 89.28 22.57 -5.20
C ALA A 310 90.60 23.00 -4.55
N SER A 311 91.29 23.99 -5.13
CA SER A 311 92.52 24.55 -4.55
C SER A 311 92.28 25.23 -3.19
N CYS A 312 91.13 25.88 -3.00
CA CYS A 312 90.78 26.57 -1.75
C CYS A 312 90.31 25.62 -0.62
N VAL A 313 90.07 24.33 -0.91
CA VAL A 313 89.55 23.35 0.06
C VAL A 313 90.66 22.47 0.67
N GLN A 314 91.79 22.28 -0.02
CA GLN A 314 92.81 21.26 0.35
C GLN A 314 93.84 21.69 1.41
N GLU A 315 93.92 22.96 1.81
CA GLU A 315 95.00 23.47 2.70
C GLU A 315 94.86 23.16 4.21
N LYS A 316 94.08 22.16 4.66
CA LYS A 316 93.95 21.84 6.10
C LYS A 316 94.33 20.42 6.54
N LYS A 317 95.06 19.67 5.70
CA LYS A 317 95.41 18.26 6.02
C LYS A 317 96.82 18.01 6.52
N GLU A 318 97.69 19.01 6.68
CA GLU A 318 99.13 18.76 6.90
C GLU A 318 99.71 19.01 8.30
N ASP A 319 98.96 19.46 9.33
CA ASP A 319 99.55 19.67 10.68
C ASP A 319 98.66 19.17 11.86
N SER A 320 98.14 17.94 11.81
CA SER A 320 97.61 17.26 13.01
C SER A 320 98.12 15.85 13.17
#